data_AF-A0A520XN50-F1
#
_entry.id   AF-A0A520XN50-F1
#
_cell.length_a   1.000
_cell.length_b   1.000
_cell.length_c   1.000
_cell.angle_alpha   90.00
_cell.angle_beta   90.00
_cell.angle_gamma   90.00
#
_symmetry.space_group_name_H-M   'P 1'
#
loop_
_entity.id
_entity.type
_entity.pdbx_description
1 polymer ?
#
loop_
_entity_poly.entity_id
_entity_poly.type
_entity_poly.pdbx_seq_one_letter_code
_entity_poly.pdbx_strand_id
1 'polypeptide(L)' 'MERIAVVGSPGSGKTTVARELADRLHLPHIELDSIFHR' A
#
# COMPACT_ATOMS: atom_id res chain seq x y z
N MET A 1 16.83 -4.29 -1.14
CA MET A 1 15.41 -4.55 -0.83
C MET A 1 14.58 -3.69 -1.76
N GLU A 2 13.81 -4.32 -2.64
CA GLU A 2 12.84 -3.62 -3.48
C GLU A 2 11.56 -3.34 -2.69
N ARG A 3 11.00 -2.14 -2.82
CA ARG A 3 9.77 -1.72 -2.14
C ARG A 3 8.89 -1.00 -3.14
N ILE A 4 7.58 -1.19 -3.03
CA ILE A 4 6.59 -0.53 -3.90
C ILE A 4 5.77 0.42 -3.04
N ALA A 5 5.73 1.69 -3.43
CA ALA A 5 4.88 2.70 -2.80
C ALA A 5 3.65 2.94 -3.70
N VAL A 6 2.46 2.76 -3.13
CA VAL A 6 1.18 3.05 -3.82
C VAL A 6 0.67 4.40 -3.33
N VAL A 7 0.65 5.40 -4.22
CA VAL A 7 0.24 6.78 -3.92
C VAL A 7 -1.01 7.16 -4.71
N GLY A 8 -1.86 8.01 -4.12
CA GLY A 8 -3.06 8.51 -4.77
C GLY A 8 -3.89 9.40 -3.83
N SER A 9 -4.78 10.22 -4.41
CA SER A 9 -5.68 11.11 -3.66
C SER A 9 -6.65 10.32 -2.75
N PRO A 10 -7.23 10.94 -1.71
CA PRO A 10 -8.28 10.31 -0.91
C PRO A 10 -9.41 9.76 -1.79
N GLY A 11 -9.84 8.53 -1.52
CA GLY A 11 -10.90 7.87 -2.31
C GLY A 11 -10.48 7.28 -3.66
N SER A 12 -9.22 7.42 -4.09
CA SER A 12 -8.72 6.90 -5.39
C SER A 12 -8.61 5.37 -5.49
N GLY A 13 -8.86 4.63 -4.41
CA GLY A 13 -8.73 3.17 -4.39
C GLY A 13 -7.31 2.64 -4.13
N LYS A 14 -6.37 3.49 -3.69
CA LYS A 14 -4.97 3.12 -3.40
C LYS A 14 -4.81 1.87 -2.51
N THR A 15 -5.66 1.73 -1.49
CA THR A 15 -5.68 0.56 -0.59
C THR A 15 -6.11 -0.72 -1.31
N THR A 16 -7.05 -0.63 -2.26
CA THR A 16 -7.48 -1.79 -3.06
C THR A 16 -6.34 -2.26 -3.95
N VAL A 17 -5.70 -1.32 -4.65
CA VAL A 17 -4.55 -1.63 -5.53
C VAL A 17 -3.37 -2.19 -4.73
N ALA A 18 -3.03 -1.59 -3.59
CA ALA A 18 -1.92 -2.04 -2.76
C ALA A 18 -2.12 -3.46 -2.21
N ARG A 19 -3.35 -3.80 -1.79
CA ARG A 19 -3.70 -5.15 -1.34
C ARG A 19 -3.58 -6.17 -2.47
N GLU A 20 -4.18 -5.88 -3.62
CA GLU A 20 -4.14 -6.81 -4.76
C GLU A 20 -2.72 -7.01 -5.31
N LEU A 21 -1.91 -5.96 -5.30
CA LEU A 21 -0.50 -6.04 -5.69
C LEU A 21 0.31 -6.91 -4.73
N ALA A 22 0.09 -6.75 -3.42
CA ALA A 22 0.72 -7.57 -2.40
C ALA A 22 0.36 -9.06 -2.55
N ASP A 23 -0.92 -9.35 -2.78
CA ASP A 23 -1.42 -10.72 -2.98
C ASP A 23 -0.79 -11.38 -4.22
N ARG A 24 -0.74 -10.64 -5.35
CA ARG A 24 -0.19 -11.14 -6.63
C ARG A 24 1.33 -11.33 -6.60
N LEU A 25 2.06 -10.49 -5.85
CA LEU A 25 3.51 -10.56 -5.75
C LEU A 25 3.99 -11.37 -4.54
N HIS A 26 3.07 -11.88 -3.71
CA HIS A 26 3.37 -12.53 -2.44
C HIS A 26 4.25 -11.66 -1.53
N LEU A 27 3.97 -10.36 -1.49
CA LEU A 27 4.69 -9.37 -0.68
C LEU A 27 3.89 -8.96 0.56
N PRO A 28 4.55 -8.59 1.66
CA PRO A 28 3.88 -7.99 2.81
C PRO A 28 3.22 -6.65 2.42
N HIS A 29 1.95 -6.48 2.75
CA HIS A 29 1.24 -5.21 2.63
C HIS A 29 1.41 -4.38 3.92
N ILE A 30 1.97 -3.17 3.80
CA ILE A 30 2.21 -2.25 4.93
C ILE A 30 1.50 -0.93 4.64
N GLU A 31 0.54 -0.57 5.50
CA GLU A 31 -0.16 0.72 5.44
C GLU A 31 0.70 1.80 6.12
N LEU A 32 1.22 2.74 5.32
CA LEU A 32 2.10 3.81 5.82
C LEU A 32 1.34 4.81 6.70
N ASP A 33 0.06 5.07 6.43
CA ASP A 33 -0.79 5.99 7.20
C ASP A 33 -0.90 5.54 8.67
N SER A 34 -0.77 4.24 8.96
CA SER A 34 -0.76 3.70 10.33
C SER A 34 0.56 3.95 11.08
N ILE A 35 1.62 4.35 10.39
CA ILE A 35 2.97 4.54 10.96
C ILE A 35 3.24 6.01 11.31
N PHE A 36 2.61 6.98 10.63
CA PHE A 36 2.93 8.40 10.76
C PHE A 36 2.04 9.23 11.71
N HIS A 37 1.10 8.62 12.44
CA HIS A 37 0.25 9.34 13.42
C HIS A 37 0.95 9.58 14.79
N ARG A 38 2.13 10.20 14.79
CA ARG A 38 2.82 10.63 16.02
C ARG A 38 2.90 12.15 16.12
#